data_AF-A0A124GSC3-F1
#
_entry.id   AF-A0A124GSC3-F1
#
_cell.length_a   1.000
_cell.length_b   1.000
_cell.length_c   1.000
_cell.angle_alpha   90.00
_cell.angle_beta   90.00
_cell.angle_gamma   90.00
#
_symmetry.space_group_name_H-M   'P 1'
#
loop_
_entity.id
_entity.type
_entity.pdbx_description
1 polymer ?
#
loop_
_entity_poly.entity_id
_entity_poly.type
_entity_poly.pdbx_seq_one_letter_code
_entity_poly.pdbx_strand_id
1 'polypeptide(L)'
;MNTSMSPCSKPAVSLAGPARAFMVELLIWNGSPFKDHWAYFVRSHMDPDIGVKIHATGNVRSGFEFEIKRSENLQTTDDIPSTRVPLQWVDANYFDENAMLNDGEYKIDNTPVCGFERSAYEIKAPGRSLNTISDGVSL
;
A
#
# COMPACT_ATOMS: atom_id res chain seq x y z
N MET A 1 0.38 -21.50 -31.36
CA MET A 1 1.35 -20.56 -30.73
C MET A 1 1.14 -20.66 -29.24
N ASN A 2 2.08 -21.27 -28.51
CA ASN A 2 2.03 -21.36 -27.04
C ASN A 2 2.73 -20.13 -26.46
N THR A 3 1.98 -19.17 -25.93
CA THR A 3 2.51 -18.14 -25.04
C THR A 3 2.67 -18.75 -23.66
N SER A 4 3.80 -19.41 -23.43
CA SER A 4 4.28 -19.65 -22.07
C SER A 4 4.52 -18.28 -21.44
N MET A 5 3.60 -17.82 -20.60
CA MET A 5 3.86 -16.66 -19.76
C MET A 5 5.02 -17.03 -18.84
N SER A 6 6.19 -16.41 -19.04
CA SER A 6 7.25 -16.44 -18.05
C SER A 6 6.65 -16.01 -16.70
N PRO A 7 6.91 -16.72 -15.59
CA PRO A 7 6.46 -16.26 -14.29
C PRO A 7 6.99 -14.85 -14.09
N CYS A 8 6.09 -13.91 -13.74
CA CYS A 8 6.46 -12.54 -13.43
C CYS A 8 7.43 -12.59 -12.24
N SER A 9 8.73 -12.47 -12.51
CA SER A 9 9.74 -12.48 -11.47
C SER A 9 9.65 -11.19 -10.68
N LYS A 10 9.84 -11.28 -9.35
CA LYS A 10 9.90 -10.10 -8.49
C LYS A 10 10.97 -9.14 -9.02
N PRO A 11 10.76 -7.82 -8.93
CA PRO A 11 11.78 -6.84 -9.26
C PRO A 11 13.09 -7.14 -8.51
N ALA A 12 14.21 -7.14 -9.24
CA ALA A 12 15.53 -7.28 -8.65
C ALA A 12 16.02 -5.90 -8.20
N VAL A 13 15.67 -5.52 -6.97
CA VAL A 13 16.02 -4.21 -6.39
C VAL A 13 17.05 -4.41 -5.28
N SER A 14 18.14 -3.65 -5.36
CA SER A 14 19.18 -3.63 -4.33
C SER A 14 18.62 -3.13 -3.00
N LEU A 15 18.98 -3.76 -1.88
CA LEU A 15 18.67 -3.27 -0.53
C LEU A 15 19.48 -2.02 -0.14
N ALA A 16 20.51 -1.68 -0.91
CA ALA A 16 21.23 -0.42 -0.80
C ALA A 16 20.79 0.53 -1.93
N GLY A 17 20.41 1.74 -1.56
CA GLY A 17 19.91 2.77 -2.47
C GLY A 17 20.83 3.97 -2.60
N PRO A 18 20.51 4.88 -3.53
CA PRO A 18 21.10 6.21 -3.56
C PRO A 18 20.91 6.94 -2.22
N ALA A 19 21.84 7.82 -1.87
CA ALA A 19 21.74 8.61 -0.65
C ALA A 19 20.43 9.41 -0.62
N ARG A 20 19.74 9.39 0.53
CA ARG A 20 18.47 10.09 0.80
C ARG A 20 17.24 9.59 0.02
N ALA A 21 17.40 8.62 -0.88
CA ALA A 21 16.27 8.01 -1.57
C ALA A 21 15.48 7.12 -0.61
N PHE A 22 14.18 7.00 -0.85
CA PHE A 22 13.29 6.16 -0.05
C PHE A 22 13.03 4.85 -0.77
N MET A 23 13.10 3.74 -0.03
CA MET A 23 12.71 2.43 -0.54
C MET A 23 11.18 2.34 -0.50
N VAL A 24 10.59 2.09 -1.67
CA VAL A 24 9.18 1.75 -1.80
C VAL A 24 9.06 0.24 -1.92
N GLU A 25 8.17 -0.34 -1.12
CA GLU A 25 7.84 -1.76 -1.12
C GLU A 25 6.37 -1.99 -1.43
N LEU A 26 6.07 -3.20 -1.90
CA LEU A 26 4.75 -3.78 -1.90
C LEU A 26 4.62 -4.73 -0.71
N LEU A 27 3.70 -4.43 0.19
CA LEU A 27 3.27 -5.34 1.24
C LEU A 27 2.10 -6.18 0.72
N ILE A 28 2.11 -7.48 1.00
CA ILE A 28 1.06 -8.42 0.55
C ILE A 28 0.60 -9.26 1.74
N TRP A 29 -0.71 -9.33 1.93
CA TRP A 29 -1.36 -10.24 2.87
C TRP A 29 -2.09 -11.31 2.09
N ASN A 30 -1.78 -12.57 2.37
CA ASN A 30 -2.47 -13.71 1.76
C ASN A 30 -3.94 -13.70 2.17
N GLY A 31 -4.81 -13.45 1.20
CA GLY A 31 -6.25 -13.27 1.42
C GLY A 31 -7.07 -14.55 1.28
N SER A 32 -6.43 -15.71 1.01
CA SER A 32 -7.14 -16.95 0.68
C SER A 32 -8.25 -17.28 1.69
N PRO A 33 -9.49 -17.54 1.23
CA PRO A 33 -9.90 -17.83 -0.16
C PRO A 33 -10.23 -16.61 -1.04
N PHE A 34 -10.05 -15.39 -0.54
CA PHE A 34 -10.29 -14.15 -1.28
C PHE A 34 -9.04 -13.66 -2.02
N LYS A 35 -9.16 -12.49 -2.67
CA LYS A 35 -8.00 -11.80 -3.26
C LYS A 35 -7.08 -11.30 -2.14
N ASP A 36 -5.78 -11.36 -2.41
CA ASP A 36 -4.78 -10.78 -1.52
C ASP A 36 -5.02 -9.29 -1.33
N HIS A 37 -4.80 -8.84 -0.09
CA HIS A 37 -4.71 -7.43 0.21
C HIS A 37 -3.28 -6.96 -0.03
N TRP A 38 -3.11 -5.71 -0.45
CA TRP A 38 -1.78 -5.16 -0.67
C TRP A 38 -1.72 -3.67 -0.34
N ALA A 39 -0.52 -3.20 -0.06
CA ALA A 39 -0.25 -1.81 0.26
C ALA A 39 1.10 -1.39 -0.31
N TYR A 40 1.24 -0.11 -0.65
CA TYR A 40 2.57 0.49 -0.73
C TYR A 40 3.10 0.74 0.67
N PHE A 41 4.40 0.55 0.85
CA PHE A 41 5.09 0.92 2.07
C PHE A 41 6.35 1.71 1.75
N VAL A 42 6.42 2.92 2.27
CA VAL A 42 7.60 3.77 2.16
C VAL A 42 8.37 3.67 3.47
N ARG A 43 9.57 3.07 3.43
CA ARG A 43 10.41 2.88 4.62
C ARG A 43 10.90 4.23 5.15
N SER A 44 11.00 4.38 6.47
CA SER A 44 11.82 5.44 7.06
C SER A 44 13.31 5.16 6.82
N HIS A 45 14.14 6.20 6.87
CA HIS A 45 15.59 6.05 6.80
C HIS A 45 16.19 5.44 8.07
N MET A 46 15.58 5.69 9.23
CA MET A 46 16.11 5.27 10.53
C MET A 46 15.82 3.81 10.84
N ASP A 47 14.63 3.31 10.47
CA ASP A 47 14.21 1.95 10.71
C ASP A 47 13.40 1.42 9.50
N PRO A 48 13.89 0.38 8.79
CA PRO A 48 13.20 -0.17 7.63
C PRO A 48 11.87 -0.86 7.94
N ASP A 49 11.55 -1.09 9.21
CA ASP A 49 10.27 -1.67 9.65
C ASP A 49 9.26 -0.61 10.12
N ILE A 50 9.67 0.67 10.20
CA ILE A 50 8.80 1.81 10.44
C ILE A 50 8.64 2.61 9.15
N GLY A 51 7.42 3.01 8.82
CA GLY A 51 7.19 3.76 7.59
C GLY A 51 5.74 4.17 7.37
N VAL A 52 5.43 4.44 6.11
CA VAL A 52 4.09 4.89 5.69
C VAL A 52 3.43 3.80 4.87
N LYS A 53 2.31 3.26 5.37
CA LYS A 53 1.49 2.27 4.67
C LYS A 53 0.36 2.98 3.93
N ILE A 54 0.27 2.79 2.62
CA ILE A 54 -0.74 3.41 1.75
C ILE A 54 -1.54 2.31 1.07
N HIS A 55 -2.85 2.27 1.28
CA HIS A 55 -3.70 1.23 0.70
C HIS A 55 -5.16 1.66 0.53
N ALA A 56 -5.94 0.82 -0.16
CA ALA A 56 -7.39 0.93 -0.19
C ALA A 56 -7.98 -0.05 0.83
N THR A 57 -8.68 0.45 1.86
CA THR A 57 -9.29 -0.38 2.91
C THR A 57 -10.81 -0.34 2.81
N GLY A 58 -11.49 -1.41 3.22
CA GLY A 58 -12.95 -1.50 3.14
C GLY A 58 -13.44 -2.86 2.66
N ASN A 59 -14.67 -2.89 2.13
CA ASN A 59 -15.29 -4.12 1.65
C ASN A 59 -16.33 -3.84 0.56
N VAL A 60 -16.78 -4.88 -0.14
CA VAL A 60 -17.75 -4.77 -1.25
C VAL A 60 -19.08 -4.14 -0.87
N ARG A 61 -19.45 -4.18 0.42
CA ARG A 61 -20.72 -3.65 0.94
C ARG A 61 -20.65 -2.16 1.22
N SER A 62 -19.59 -1.69 1.87
CA SER A 62 -19.40 -0.26 2.21
C SER A 62 -18.67 0.51 1.13
N GLY A 63 -17.94 -0.17 0.26
CA GLY A 63 -16.94 0.42 -0.63
C GLY A 63 -15.57 0.43 0.02
N PHE A 64 -14.57 0.92 -0.73
CA PHE A 64 -13.21 1.08 -0.27
C PHE A 64 -12.84 2.56 -0.17
N GLU A 65 -11.95 2.87 0.76
CA GLU A 65 -11.43 4.19 1.04
C GLU A 65 -9.90 4.18 0.95
N PHE A 66 -9.32 5.30 0.52
CA PHE A 66 -7.89 5.48 0.51
C PHE A 66 -7.43 5.84 1.93
N GLU A 67 -6.53 5.03 2.49
CA GLU A 67 -6.00 5.19 3.85
C GLU A 67 -4.47 5.24 3.81
N ILE A 68 -3.92 6.17 4.59
CA ILE A 68 -2.49 6.33 4.85
C ILE A 68 -2.25 6.12 6.35
N LYS A 69 -1.51 5.08 6.72
CA LYS A 69 -1.02 4.91 8.08
C LYS A 69 0.39 5.47 8.21
N ARG A 70 0.51 6.52 9.02
CA ARG A 70 1.75 7.24 9.36
C ARG A 70 2.46 6.48 10.47
N SER A 71 3.79 6.39 10.38
CA SER A 71 4.62 5.69 11.40
C SER A 71 4.11 4.29 11.75
N GLU A 72 3.62 3.55 10.74
CA GLU A 72 3.24 2.14 10.91
C GLU A 72 4.52 1.34 11.22
N ASN A 73 4.51 0.64 12.36
CA ASN A 73 5.58 -0.27 12.76
C ASN A 73 5.18 -1.72 12.44
N LEU A 74 5.86 -2.32 11.47
CA LEU A 74 5.58 -3.67 10.98
C LEU A 74 5.96 -4.78 11.98
N GLN A 75 6.73 -4.48 13.03
CA GLN A 75 7.10 -5.44 14.07
C GLN A 75 6.06 -5.53 15.19
N THR A 76 5.28 -4.46 15.41
CA THR A 76 4.33 -4.37 16.53
C THR A 76 2.87 -4.26 16.09
N THR A 77 2.62 -4.08 14.79
CA THR A 77 1.26 -4.10 14.23
C THR A 77 0.69 -5.52 14.27
N ASP A 78 -0.61 -5.65 14.56
CA ASP A 78 -1.32 -6.92 14.44
C ASP A 78 -1.55 -7.31 12.97
N ASP A 79 -1.37 -6.36 12.04
CA ASP A 79 -1.60 -6.49 10.59
C ASP A 79 -0.30 -6.79 9.82
N ILE A 80 0.41 -7.87 10.19
CA ILE A 80 1.72 -8.21 9.63
C ILE A 80 1.60 -8.75 8.21
N PRO A 81 2.29 -8.17 7.21
CA PRO A 81 2.24 -8.66 5.83
C PRO A 81 2.93 -10.01 5.69
N SER A 82 2.31 -10.90 4.92
CA SER A 82 2.88 -12.23 4.59
C SER A 82 4.12 -12.14 3.69
N THR A 83 4.22 -11.09 2.86
CA THR A 83 5.34 -10.88 1.94
C THR A 83 5.65 -9.39 1.81
N ARG A 84 6.94 -9.07 1.75
CA ARG A 84 7.46 -7.75 1.37
C ARG A 84 8.22 -7.86 0.05
N VAL A 85 7.90 -7.02 -0.92
CA VAL A 85 8.57 -6.98 -2.22
C VAL A 85 9.14 -5.58 -2.43
N PRO A 86 10.47 -5.41 -2.44
CA PRO A 86 11.09 -4.15 -2.85
C PRO A 86 10.69 -3.80 -4.29
N LEU A 87 10.18 -2.58 -4.50
CA LEU A 87 9.77 -2.11 -5.82
C LEU A 87 10.82 -1.23 -6.48
N GLN A 88 11.30 -0.19 -5.78
CA GLN A 88 12.29 0.75 -6.29
C GLN A 88 12.77 1.72 -5.21
N TRP A 89 13.95 2.31 -5.41
CA TRP A 89 14.38 3.51 -4.72
C TRP A 89 13.86 4.78 -5.42
N VAL A 90 13.12 5.61 -4.69
CA VAL A 90 12.55 6.85 -5.23
C VAL A 90 13.30 8.05 -4.64
N ASP A 91 13.62 9.02 -5.49
CA ASP A 91 14.39 10.21 -5.14
C ASP A 91 13.75 11.00 -3.98
N ALA A 92 14.59 11.56 -3.11
CA ALA A 92 14.18 12.28 -1.92
C ALA A 92 13.23 13.46 -2.20
N ASN A 93 13.31 14.06 -3.38
CA ASN A 93 12.49 15.22 -3.76
C ASN A 93 10.99 14.91 -3.83
N TYR A 94 10.60 13.62 -3.81
CA TYR A 94 9.19 13.21 -3.78
C TYR A 94 8.65 12.99 -2.36
N PHE A 95 9.46 13.17 -1.32
CA PHE A 95 9.12 12.87 0.08
C PHE A 95 9.44 14.03 1.02
N ASP A 96 8.64 14.13 2.08
CA ASP A 96 8.93 14.92 3.28
C ASP A 96 8.83 13.95 4.46
N GLU A 97 9.97 13.50 4.97
CA GLU A 97 10.02 12.41 5.96
C GLU A 97 9.33 12.79 7.28
N ASN A 98 9.50 14.02 7.73
CA ASN A 98 8.91 14.47 8.98
C ASN A 98 7.38 14.53 8.85
N ALA A 99 6.88 15.12 7.76
CA ALA A 99 5.45 15.19 7.51
C ALA A 99 4.84 13.79 7.29
N MET A 100 5.51 12.93 6.52
CA MET A 100 4.99 11.60 6.19
C MET A 100 4.98 10.67 7.40
N LEU A 101 5.90 10.84 8.34
CA LEU A 101 5.97 10.07 9.59
C LEU A 101 5.19 10.73 10.74
N ASN A 102 4.59 11.91 10.55
CA ASN A 102 3.84 12.61 11.59
C ASN A 102 4.67 12.74 12.89
N ASP A 103 5.92 13.19 12.75
CA ASP A 103 6.89 13.32 13.84
C ASP A 103 7.14 12.02 14.64
N GLY A 104 6.91 10.86 14.02
CA GLY A 104 7.07 9.54 14.62
C GLY A 104 5.81 9.03 15.34
N GLU A 105 4.74 9.81 15.40
CA GLU A 105 3.49 9.40 16.04
C GLU A 105 2.58 8.67 15.06
N TYR A 106 2.10 7.49 15.46
CA TYR A 106 1.16 6.72 14.66
C TYR A 106 -0.15 7.50 14.45
N LYS A 107 -0.58 7.58 13.19
CA LYS A 107 -1.81 8.26 12.80
C LYS A 107 -2.41 7.60 11.57
N ILE A 108 -3.73 7.46 11.54
CA ILE A 108 -4.48 7.14 10.32
C ILE A 108 -4.91 8.46 9.67
N ASP A 109 -4.58 8.61 8.39
CA ASP A 109 -4.85 9.80 7.59
C ASP A 109 -5.41 9.39 6.21
N ASN A 110 -5.94 10.36 5.48
CA ASN A 110 -6.41 10.23 4.10
C ASN A 110 -5.88 11.36 3.19
N THR A 111 -5.10 12.29 3.75
CA THR A 111 -4.58 13.45 3.04
C THR A 111 -3.10 13.25 2.69
N PRO A 112 -2.72 13.32 1.40
CA PRO A 112 -1.32 13.28 0.97
C PRO A 112 -0.50 14.48 1.47
N VAL A 113 0.71 14.23 1.96
CA VAL A 113 1.66 15.27 2.38
C VAL A 113 2.91 15.36 1.50
N CYS A 114 3.13 14.38 0.62
CA CYS A 114 4.27 14.37 -0.29
C CYS A 114 3.90 14.03 -1.75
N GLY A 115 4.88 14.11 -2.66
CA GLY A 115 4.69 13.89 -4.08
C GLY A 115 4.30 12.45 -4.42
N PHE A 116 4.93 11.48 -3.76
CA PHE A 116 4.59 10.06 -3.95
C PHE A 116 3.15 9.75 -3.54
N GLU A 117 2.74 10.21 -2.35
CA GLU A 117 1.38 10.00 -1.86
C GLU A 117 0.33 10.67 -2.75
N ARG A 118 0.64 11.87 -3.27
CA ARG A 118 -0.26 12.57 -4.19
C ARG A 118 -0.47 11.77 -5.47
N SER A 119 0.60 11.19 -6.02
CA SER A 119 0.51 10.31 -7.19
C SER A 119 -0.34 9.07 -6.90
N ALA A 120 -0.20 8.45 -5.73
CA ALA A 120 -1.03 7.31 -5.34
C ALA A 120 -2.51 7.71 -5.16
N TYR A 121 -2.78 8.90 -4.61
CA TYR A 121 -4.11 9.42 -4.32
C TYR A 121 -4.94 9.77 -5.56
N GLU A 122 -4.28 10.05 -6.70
CA GLU A 122 -4.97 10.33 -7.97
C GLU A 122 -5.83 9.16 -8.44
N ILE A 123 -5.51 7.93 -8.01
CA ILE A 123 -6.30 6.74 -8.29
C ILE A 123 -7.37 6.56 -7.21
N LYS A 124 -8.62 6.82 -7.58
CA LYS A 124 -9.76 6.67 -6.66
C LYS A 124 -9.92 5.21 -6.21
N ALA A 125 -10.12 5.02 -4.91
CA ALA A 125 -10.46 3.71 -4.35
C ALA A 125 -11.77 3.16 -4.99
N PRO A 126 -11.89 1.84 -5.15
CA PRO A 126 -13.10 1.24 -5.71
C PRO A 126 -14.35 1.57 -4.89
N GLY A 127 -15.41 1.99 -5.59
CA GLY A 127 -16.73 2.20 -4.98
C GLY A 127 -17.44 0.90 -4.59
N ARG A 128 -18.65 1.04 -4.01
CA ARG A 128 -19.55 -0.09 -3.72
C ARG A 128 -19.89 -0.84 -5.00
N SER A 129 -19.75 -2.17 -4.99
CA SER A 129 -19.94 -3.03 -6.17
C SER A 129 -20.90 -4.20 -5.95
N LEU A 130 -21.57 -4.28 -4.79
CA LEU A 130 -22.69 -5.21 -4.63
C LEU A 130 -23.81 -4.81 -5.60
N ASN A 131 -23.95 -5.57 -6.69
CA ASN A 131 -25.20 -5.63 -7.41
C ASN A 131 -26.27 -6.13 -6.43
N THR A 132 -27.22 -5.27 -6.04
CA THR A 132 -28.45 -5.74 -5.41
C THR A 132 -29.09 -6.72 -6.37
N ILE A 133 -29.23 -7.99 -5.96
CA ILE A 133 -30.19 -8.89 -6.59
C ILE A 133 -31.52 -8.17 -6.44
N SER A 134 -32.10 -7.73 -7.56
CA SER A 134 -33.50 -7.30 -7.57
C SER A 134 -34.29 -8.40 -6.91
N ASP A 135 -34.99 -8.11 -5.82
CA ASP A 135 -35.96 -9.03 -5.25
C ASP A 135 -36.86 -9.47 -6.40
N GLY A 136 -36.73 -10.75 -6.76
CA GLY A 136 -37.51 -11.33 -7.84
C GLY A 136 -38.97 -11.18 -7.46
N VAL A 137 -39.70 -10.46 -8.30
CA VAL A 137 -41.16 -10.34 -8.25
C VAL A 137 -41.74 -11.73 -7.99
N SER A 138 -42.35 -11.90 -6.82
CA SER A 138 -43.17 -13.07 -6.54
C SER A 138 -44.35 -13.06 -7.51
N LEU A 139 -44.43 -14.09 -8.36
CA LEU A 139 -45.67 -14.50 -9.02
C LEU A 139 -46.26 -15.68 -8.25
#